data_AF-A0A7C1S6T5-F1
#
_entry.id   AF-A0A7C1S6T5-F1
#
_cell.length_a   1.000
_cell.length_b   1.000
_cell.length_c   1.000
_cell.angle_alpha   90.00
_cell.angle_beta   90.00
_cell.angle_gamma   90.00
#
_symmetry.space_group_name_H-M   'P 1'
#
loop_
_entity.id
_entity.type
_entity.pdbx_description
1 polymer ?
#
loop_
_entity_poly.entity_id
_entity_poly.type
_entity_poly.pdbx_seq_one_letter_code
_entity_poly.pdbx_strand_id
1 'polypeptide(L)'
;MEQCSELFERVFDSGYGGIVRVCDCGITHFSDQDCDINCYDEGELEKFQENQKKAPNSFLGWDRSIGTMEIGGMEIVWGCSCDIARKYEDFILSHARQLAEYLNETAKMLKEKSDSIKVKNNDKG
;
A
#
# COMPACT_ATOMS: atom_id res chain seq x y z
N MET A 1 13.61 4.83 -12.83
CA MET A 1 12.66 3.78 -12.42
C MET A 1 11.32 4.16 -13.00
N GLU A 2 10.61 3.22 -13.63
CA GLU A 2 9.26 3.48 -14.11
C GLU A 2 8.30 3.43 -12.93
N GLN A 3 7.45 4.44 -12.82
CA GLN A 3 6.40 4.48 -11.81
C GLN A 3 5.25 3.54 -12.20
N CYS A 4 4.49 3.12 -11.19
CA CYS A 4 3.26 2.37 -11.41
C CYS A 4 2.24 3.22 -12.18
N SER A 5 1.27 2.58 -12.84
CA SER A 5 0.17 3.34 -13.42
C SER A 5 -0.67 4.00 -12.33
N GLU A 6 -1.25 5.17 -12.64
CA GLU A 6 -2.19 5.86 -11.74
C GLU A 6 -3.37 4.96 -11.34
N LEU A 7 -3.79 4.06 -12.24
CA LEU A 7 -4.84 3.08 -11.94
C LEU A 7 -4.39 2.11 -10.85
N PHE A 8 -3.17 1.58 -10.94
CA PHE A 8 -2.62 0.67 -9.95
C PHE A 8 -2.49 1.36 -8.59
N GLU A 9 -1.88 2.54 -8.55
CA GLU A 9 -1.72 3.31 -7.32
C GLU A 9 -3.08 3.61 -6.67
N ARG A 10 -4.08 4.03 -7.45
CA ARG A 10 -5.43 4.31 -6.93
C ARG A 10 -6.14 3.07 -6.40
N VAL A 11 -5.98 1.91 -7.02
CA VAL A 11 -6.69 0.67 -6.62
C VAL A 11 -6.05 0.03 -5.39
N PHE A 12 -4.73 0.16 -5.24
CA PHE A 12 -3.98 -0.40 -4.11
C PHE A 12 -3.69 0.62 -3.00
N ASP A 13 -4.17 1.86 -3.14
CA ASP A 13 -4.11 2.88 -2.10
C ASP A 13 -4.69 2.34 -0.79
N SER A 14 -3.90 2.45 0.30
CA SER A 14 -4.37 2.06 1.63
C SER A 14 -5.35 3.09 2.20
N GLY A 15 -5.40 4.30 1.64
CA GLY A 15 -6.12 5.44 2.20
C GLY A 15 -5.46 6.00 3.47
N TYR A 16 -4.29 5.46 3.86
CA TYR A 16 -3.53 5.88 5.03
C TYR A 16 -2.20 6.50 4.61
N GLY A 17 -2.00 7.75 5.01
CA GLY A 17 -0.72 8.45 4.90
C GLY A 17 -0.15 8.77 6.28
N GLY A 18 1.10 9.19 6.33
CA GLY A 18 1.73 9.66 7.56
C GLY A 18 2.99 10.46 7.33
N ILE A 19 3.54 10.98 8.41
CA ILE A 19 4.81 11.72 8.40
C ILE A 19 6.02 10.80 8.45
N VAL A 20 5.86 9.57 8.93
CA VAL A 20 6.88 8.51 8.92
C VAL A 20 6.21 7.20 8.52
N ARG A 21 6.79 6.50 7.55
CA ARG A 21 6.35 5.18 7.08
C ARG A 21 7.56 4.31 6.79
N VAL A 22 7.40 3.01 6.92
CA VAL A 22 8.46 2.03 6.60
C VAL A 22 7.95 1.17 5.48
N CYS A 23 8.57 1.28 4.31
CA CYS A 23 8.24 0.39 3.20
C CYS A 23 8.66 -1.04 3.58
N ASP A 24 7.94 -2.03 3.07
CA ASP A 24 8.24 -3.46 3.28
C ASP A 24 9.70 -3.84 2.99
N CYS A 25 10.37 -3.15 2.07
CA CYS A 25 11.82 -3.32 1.80
C CYS A 25 12.76 -2.89 2.94
N GLY A 26 12.23 -2.28 4.02
CA GLY A 26 12.96 -1.79 5.19
C GLY A 26 13.41 -0.34 5.10
N ILE A 27 13.17 0.37 3.99
CA ILE A 27 13.48 1.80 3.87
C ILE A 27 12.47 2.61 4.69
N THR A 28 12.98 3.50 5.54
CA THR A 28 12.18 4.47 6.27
C THR A 28 12.00 5.74 5.44
N HIS A 29 10.75 6.12 5.22
CA HIS A 29 10.37 7.37 4.57
C HIS A 29 9.87 8.33 5.63
N PHE A 30 10.31 9.59 5.60
CA PHE A 30 9.83 10.62 6.53
C PHE A 30 9.57 11.96 5.81
N SER A 31 8.61 12.74 6.29
CA SER A 31 8.31 14.09 5.79
C SER A 31 9.35 15.04 6.36
N ASP A 32 10.19 15.62 5.49
CA ASP A 32 11.26 16.56 5.87
C ASP A 32 10.82 18.02 5.84
N GLN A 33 9.65 18.30 5.24
CA GLN A 33 9.01 19.60 5.19
C GLN A 33 7.50 19.48 5.45
N ASP A 34 6.89 20.61 5.78
CA ASP A 34 5.44 20.83 5.72
C ASP A 34 4.53 20.00 6.65
N CYS A 35 5.09 19.51 7.75
CA CYS A 35 4.27 19.07 8.87
C CYS A 35 4.28 20.18 9.94
N ASP A 36 3.12 20.54 10.51
CA ASP A 36 3.05 21.46 11.64
C ASP A 36 4.11 21.08 12.69
N ILE A 37 4.67 22.06 13.40
CA ILE A 37 5.77 21.88 14.38
C ILE A 37 5.49 20.82 15.46
N ASN A 38 4.24 20.35 15.56
CA ASN A 38 3.75 19.34 16.51
C ASN A 38 3.64 17.93 15.91
N CYS A 39 4.10 17.70 14.69
CA CYS A 39 4.01 16.37 14.07
C CYS A 39 5.08 15.41 14.57
N TYR A 40 6.25 15.92 14.98
CA TYR A 40 7.34 15.14 15.53
C TYR A 40 7.52 15.43 17.02
N ASP A 41 7.98 14.42 17.77
CA ASP A 41 8.48 14.64 19.12
C ASP A 41 9.80 15.45 19.08
N GLU A 42 10.15 16.10 20.20
CA GLU A 42 11.36 16.91 20.30
C GLU A 42 12.62 16.11 19.91
N GLY A 43 13.35 16.59 18.89
CA GLY A 43 14.58 15.96 18.41
C GLY A 43 14.36 14.74 17.48
N GLU A 44 13.13 14.38 17.16
CA GLU A 44 12.83 13.20 16.33
C GLU A 44 13.16 13.44 14.86
N LEU A 45 12.75 14.58 14.29
CA LEU A 45 13.05 14.93 12.91
C LEU A 45 14.57 15.04 12.67
N GLU A 46 15.30 15.64 13.61
CA GLU A 46 16.75 15.77 13.55
C GLU A 46 17.43 14.39 13.53
N LYS A 47 16.91 13.41 14.28
CA LYS A 47 17.40 12.02 14.24
C LYS A 47 17.18 11.40 12.86
N PHE A 48 16.03 11.59 12.23
CA PHE A 48 15.78 11.08 10.88
C PHE A 48 16.70 11.74 9.84
N GLN A 49 16.89 13.06 9.92
CA GLN A 49 17.80 13.80 9.05
C GLN A 49 19.27 13.37 9.25
N GLU A 50 19.70 13.11 10.49
CA GLU A 50 21.02 12.51 10.76
C GLU A 50 21.14 11.10 10.21
N ASN A 51 20.11 10.26 10.37
CA ASN A 51 20.10 8.90 9.87
C ASN A 51 20.12 8.87 8.34
N GLN A 52 19.45 9.80 7.66
CA GLN A 52 19.57 9.99 6.22
C GLN A 52 21.01 10.33 5.80
N LYS A 53 21.69 11.21 6.54
CA LYS A 53 23.11 11.52 6.25
C LYS A 53 24.02 10.31 6.45
N LYS A 54 23.76 9.48 7.47
CA LYS A 54 24.56 8.28 7.80
C LYS A 54 24.25 7.09 6.88
N ALA A 55 22.99 6.93 6.47
CA ALA A 55 22.48 5.81 5.70
C ALA A 55 21.43 6.29 4.66
N PRO A 56 21.86 7.01 3.60
CA PRO A 56 20.96 7.65 2.64
C PRO A 56 20.09 6.68 1.83
N ASN A 57 20.45 5.39 1.80
CA ASN A 57 19.66 4.35 1.13
C ASN A 57 18.66 3.65 2.07
N SER A 58 18.66 3.98 3.36
CA SER A 58 17.77 3.40 4.38
C SER A 58 16.79 4.41 4.95
N PHE A 59 17.06 5.71 4.78
CA PHE A 59 16.22 6.81 5.23
C PHE A 59 16.05 7.83 4.10
N LEU A 60 14.81 8.11 3.71
CA LEU A 60 14.47 9.01 2.62
C LEU A 60 13.51 10.11 3.11
N GLY A 61 13.94 11.37 3.01
CA GLY A 61 13.12 12.56 3.27
C GLY A 61 12.24 12.93 2.08
N TRP A 62 11.03 13.41 2.37
CA TRP A 62 10.01 13.82 1.39
C TRP A 62 9.43 15.18 1.77
N ASP A 63 9.09 16.00 0.78
CA ASP A 63 8.56 17.35 0.99
C ASP A 63 7.10 17.41 1.47
N ARG A 64 6.48 16.25 1.69
CA ARG A 64 5.05 16.10 1.99
C ARG A 64 4.75 14.79 2.71
N SER A 65 3.50 14.63 3.12
CA SER A 65 3.00 13.39 3.69
C SER A 65 3.22 12.19 2.77
N ILE A 66 3.48 11.04 3.38
CA ILE A 66 3.86 9.82 2.69
C ILE A 66 2.64 8.93 2.55
N GLY A 67 2.22 8.68 1.30
CA GLY A 67 1.20 7.72 0.94
C GLY A 67 1.73 6.29 0.87
N THR A 68 0.84 5.32 1.09
CA THR A 68 1.18 3.89 1.09
C THR A 68 0.18 3.08 0.27
N MET A 69 0.62 1.95 -0.26
CA MET A 69 -0.21 0.88 -0.81
C MET A 69 -0.21 -0.32 0.14
N GLU A 70 -1.31 -1.06 0.19
CA GLU A 70 -1.35 -2.37 0.86
C GLU A 70 -1.48 -3.48 -0.18
N ILE A 71 -0.43 -4.30 -0.33
CA ILE A 71 -0.37 -5.36 -1.35
C ILE A 71 0.07 -6.66 -0.70
N GLY A 72 -0.82 -7.65 -0.65
CA GLY A 72 -0.49 -8.96 -0.06
C GLY A 72 -0.14 -8.91 1.43
N GLY A 73 -0.70 -7.95 2.17
CA GLY A 73 -0.39 -7.71 3.59
C GLY A 73 0.90 -6.94 3.84
N MET A 74 1.53 -6.40 2.79
CA MET A 74 2.73 -5.58 2.88
C MET A 74 2.38 -4.10 2.69
N GLU A 75 2.99 -3.24 3.52
CA GLU A 75 2.91 -1.79 3.37
C GLU A 75 4.01 -1.30 2.42
N ILE A 76 3.64 -0.74 1.28
CA ILE A 76 4.60 -0.26 0.27
C ILE A 76 4.44 1.25 0.13
N VAL A 77 5.51 2.00 0.40
CA VAL A 77 5.50 3.46 0.25
C VAL A 77 5.47 3.85 -1.23
N TRP A 78 4.61 4.81 -1.58
CA TRP A 78 4.52 5.37 -2.92
C TRP A 78 5.88 5.94 -3.38
N GLY A 79 6.30 5.62 -4.60
CA GLY A 79 7.57 6.07 -5.14
C GLY A 79 8.82 5.51 -4.46
N CYS A 80 8.69 4.48 -3.60
CA CYS A 80 9.86 3.78 -3.06
C CYS A 80 10.69 3.12 -4.18
N SER A 81 12.01 3.17 -4.06
CA SER A 81 12.97 2.68 -5.07
C SER A 81 13.16 1.16 -5.08
N CYS A 82 12.40 0.40 -4.28
CA CYS A 82 12.56 -1.06 -4.15
C CYS A 82 11.88 -1.87 -5.28
N ASP A 83 11.17 -1.21 -6.19
CA ASP A 83 10.40 -1.79 -7.30
C ASP A 83 9.34 -2.83 -6.89
N ILE A 84 9.02 -2.98 -5.59
CA ILE A 84 8.06 -4.00 -5.13
C ILE A 84 6.69 -3.77 -5.77
N ALA A 85 6.15 -2.55 -5.70
CA ALA A 85 4.86 -2.21 -6.31
C ALA A 85 4.84 -2.50 -7.82
N ARG A 86 5.92 -2.12 -8.53
CA ARG A 86 6.04 -2.36 -9.97
C ARG A 86 6.04 -3.84 -10.31
N LYS A 87 6.75 -4.67 -9.54
CA LYS A 87 6.74 -6.13 -9.74
C LYS A 87 5.34 -6.73 -9.59
N TYR A 88 4.51 -6.20 -8.69
CA TYR A 88 3.11 -6.62 -8.56
C TYR A 88 2.27 -6.18 -9.75
N GLU A 89 2.43 -4.94 -10.22
CA GLU A 89 1.74 -4.45 -11.41
C GLU A 89 2.11 -5.29 -12.64
N ASP A 90 3.41 -5.53 -12.86
CA ASP A 90 3.90 -6.35 -13.96
C ASP A 90 3.38 -7.79 -13.89
N PHE A 91 3.29 -8.36 -12.68
CA PHE A 91 2.67 -9.67 -12.47
C PHE A 91 1.20 -9.67 -12.90
N ILE A 92 0.43 -8.67 -12.47
CA ILE A 92 -0.99 -8.54 -12.83
C ILE A 92 -1.16 -8.40 -14.34
N LEU A 93 -0.38 -7.52 -14.97
CA LEU A 93 -0.46 -7.28 -16.41
C LEU A 93 -0.06 -8.52 -17.22
N SER A 94 1.02 -9.20 -16.83
CA SER A 94 1.49 -10.42 -17.51
C SER A 94 0.55 -11.63 -17.34
N HIS A 95 -0.27 -11.63 -16.28
CA HIS A 95 -1.22 -12.71 -15.98
C HIS A 95 -2.68 -12.27 -16.10
N ALA A 96 -2.96 -11.14 -16.75
CA ALA A 96 -4.29 -10.52 -16.75
C ALA A 96 -5.40 -11.49 -17.21
N ARG A 97 -5.13 -12.32 -18.22
CA ARG A 97 -6.09 -13.33 -18.72
C ARG A 97 -6.38 -14.40 -17.66
N GLN A 98 -5.34 -14.96 -17.04
CA GLN A 98 -5.45 -16.00 -16.03
C GLN A 98 -6.14 -15.48 -14.76
N LEU A 99 -5.81 -14.25 -14.33
CA LEU A 99 -6.45 -13.60 -13.20
C LEU A 99 -7.93 -13.34 -13.47
N ALA A 100 -8.30 -12.88 -14.67
CA ALA A 100 -9.69 -12.69 -15.05
C ALA A 100 -10.47 -14.03 -15.04
N GLU A 101 -9.88 -15.09 -15.59
CA GLU A 101 -10.48 -16.44 -15.58
C GLU A 101 -10.68 -16.95 -14.14
N TYR A 102 -9.67 -16.84 -13.29
CA TYR A 102 -9.74 -17.23 -11.88
C TYR A 102 -10.81 -16.44 -11.10
N LEU A 103 -10.89 -15.12 -11.28
CA LEU A 103 -11.86 -14.27 -10.60
C LEU A 103 -13.30 -14.58 -11.05
N ASN A 104 -13.51 -14.86 -12.34
CA ASN A 104 -14.83 -15.24 -12.87
C ASN A 104 -15.32 -16.57 -12.31
N GLU A 105 -14.47 -17.61 -12.31
CA GLU A 105 -14.82 -18.91 -11.73
C GLU A 105 -15.06 -18.82 -10.22
N THR A 106 -14.22 -18.04 -9.50
CA THR A 106 -14.42 -17.79 -8.07
C THR A 106 -15.75 -17.10 -7.80
N ALA A 107 -16.10 -16.06 -8.57
CA ALA A 107 -17.36 -15.35 -8.44
C ALA A 107 -18.56 -16.27 -8.68
N LYS A 108 -18.48 -17.14 -9.69
CA LYS A 108 -19.51 -18.15 -9.96
C LYS A 108 -19.70 -19.11 -8.79
N MET A 109 -18.60 -19.66 -8.25
CA MET A 109 -18.65 -20.55 -7.08
C MET A 109 -19.25 -19.87 -5.84
N LEU A 110 -18.90 -18.61 -5.59
CA LEU A 110 -19.44 -17.84 -4.46
C LEU A 110 -20.94 -17.58 -4.63
N LYS A 111 -21.40 -17.30 -5.85
CA LYS A 111 -22.83 -17.13 -6.15
C LYS A 111 -23.62 -18.42 -5.89
N GLU A 112 -23.16 -19.55 -6.41
CA GLU A 112 -23.80 -20.85 -6.20
C GLU A 112 -23.87 -21.23 -4.71
N LYS A 113 -22.79 -20.94 -3.95
CA LYS A 113 -22.79 -21.13 -2.50
C LYS A 113 -23.81 -20.22 -1.81
N SER A 114 -23.87 -18.94 -2.16
CA SER A 114 -24.84 -17.99 -1.60
C SER A 114 -26.28 -18.45 -1.83
N ASP A 115 -26.61 -18.90 -3.04
CA ASP A 115 -27.96 -19.36 -3.39
C ASP A 115 -28.37 -20.64 -2.63
N SER A 116 -27.40 -21.43 -2.19
CA SER A 116 -27.63 -22.65 -1.39
C SER A 116 -27.91 -22.38 0.09
N ILE A 117 -27.58 -21.18 0.61
CA ILE A 117 -27.79 -20.81 2.01
C ILE A 117 -29.27 -20.50 2.21
N LYS A 118 -30.03 -21.45 2.77
CA LYS A 118 -31.41 -21.23 3.20
C LYS A 118 -31.44 -20.38 4.46
N VAL A 119 -31.80 -19.10 4.34
CA VAL A 119 -32.13 -18.26 5.51
C VAL A 119 -33.46 -18.76 6.06
N LYS A 120 -33.46 -19.33 7.27
CA LYS A 120 -34.71 -19.60 7.98
C LYS A 120 -35.32 -18.24 8.34
N ASN A 121 -36.43 -17.89 7.70
CA ASN A 121 -37.24 -16.78 8.16
C ASN A 121 -37.73 -17.13 9.56
N ASN A 122 -37.24 -16.40 10.57
CA ASN A 122 -37.84 -16.40 11.89
C ASN A 122 -39.15 -15.63 11.78
N ASP A 123 -40.21 -16.31 11.32
CA ASP A 123 -41.57 -15.84 11.45
C ASP A 123 -41.88 -15.72 12.94
N LYS A 124 -41.69 -14.52 13.49
CA LYS A 124 -42.20 -14.15 14.82
C LYS A 124 -43.71 -13.99 14.67
N GLY A 125 -44.44 -15.01 15.13
CA GLY A 125 -45.87 -14.92 15.42
C GLY A 125 -46.17 -13.99 16.59
#